data_AF-A0A961UPL6-F1
#
_entry.id   AF-A0A961UPL6-F1
#
_cell.length_a   1.000
_cell.length_b   1.000
_cell.length_c   1.000
_cell.angle_alpha   90.00
_cell.angle_beta   90.00
_cell.angle_gamma   90.00
#
_symmetry.space_group_name_H-M   'P 1'
#
loop_
_entity.id
_entity.type
_entity.pdbx_description
1 polymer ?
#
loop_
_entity_poly.entity_id
_entity_poly.type
_entity_poly.pdbx_seq_one_letter_code
_entity_poly.pdbx_strand_id
1 'polypeptide(L)'
;MFYVAVCLDKPDGLNIRMQNRPAHLEHLQTYKKQVRIAGPLLKDDNETPKGSLLIIEAGSIEAAQDILDEDPYTKAGLFASV
;
A
#
# COMPACT_ATOMS: atom_id res chain seq x y z
N MET A 1 2.58 -12.62 13.56
CA MET A 1 2.94 -11.31 14.16
C MET A 1 2.35 -10.22 13.27
N PHE A 2 2.10 -9.02 13.80
CA PHE A 2 1.64 -7.89 12.99
C PHE A 2 2.83 -7.00 12.59
N TYR A 3 2.84 -6.59 11.33
CA TYR A 3 3.78 -5.66 10.73
C TYR A 3 3.01 -4.44 10.22
N VAL A 4 3.62 -3.27 10.30
CA VAL A 4 3.04 -2.02 9.82
C VAL A 4 3.86 -1.54 8.64
N ALA A 5 3.21 -1.34 7.51
CA ALA A 5 3.79 -0.70 6.34
C ALA A 5 3.29 0.74 6.26
N VAL A 6 4.22 1.69 6.11
CA VAL A 6 3.91 3.11 5.93
C VAL A 6 4.53 3.55 4.61
N CYS A 7 3.74 3.46 3.56
CA CYS A 7 4.17 3.77 2.21
C CYS A 7 3.88 5.24 1.90
N LEU A 8 4.88 6.03 1.53
CA LEU A 8 4.69 7.42 1.09
C LEU A 8 4.73 7.47 -0.43
N ASP A 9 3.72 8.10 -1.04
CA ASP A 9 3.70 8.31 -2.49
C ASP A 9 4.77 9.33 -2.87
N LYS A 10 5.32 9.23 -4.09
CA LYS A 10 6.16 10.31 -4.67
C LYS A 10 5.37 11.63 -4.75
N PRO A 11 6.04 12.81 -4.74
CA PRO A 11 5.37 14.12 -4.79
C PRO A 11 4.32 14.25 -5.91
N ASP A 12 4.58 13.62 -7.06
CA ASP A 12 3.74 13.69 -8.26
C ASP A 12 2.97 12.38 -8.50
N GLY A 13 2.91 11.50 -7.49
CA GLY A 13 2.45 10.12 -7.59
C GLY A 13 0.94 9.93 -7.77
N LEU A 14 0.13 10.99 -7.60
CA LEU A 14 -1.33 10.88 -7.61
C LEU A 14 -1.87 10.24 -8.91
N ASN A 15 -1.32 10.62 -10.06
CA ASN A 15 -1.74 10.03 -11.34
C ASN A 15 -1.41 8.52 -11.41
N ILE A 16 -0.19 8.15 -11.01
CA ILE A 16 0.25 6.74 -10.94
C ILE A 16 -0.68 5.95 -10.01
N ARG A 17 -0.99 6.50 -8.84
CA ARG A 17 -1.94 5.91 -7.89
C ARG A 17 -3.29 5.67 -8.55
N MET A 18 -3.89 6.70 -9.15
CA MET A 18 -5.25 6.58 -9.69
C MET A 18 -5.34 5.55 -10.82
N GLN A 19 -4.33 5.47 -11.68
CA GLN A 19 -4.26 4.48 -12.77
C GLN A 19 -4.13 3.05 -12.25
N ASN A 20 -3.40 2.83 -11.16
CA ASN A 20 -3.12 1.50 -10.63
C ASN A 20 -4.06 1.09 -9.47
N ARG A 21 -4.90 2.00 -8.98
CA ARG A 21 -5.77 1.79 -7.81
C ARG A 21 -6.67 0.56 -7.94
N PRO A 22 -7.34 0.30 -9.08
CA PRO A 22 -8.18 -0.90 -9.20
C PRO A 22 -7.38 -2.19 -8.98
N ALA A 23 -6.21 -2.30 -9.61
CA ALA A 23 -5.34 -3.47 -9.46
C ALA A 23 -4.79 -3.60 -8.03
N HIS A 24 -4.40 -2.49 -7.41
CA HIS A 24 -3.98 -2.47 -6.01
C HIS A 24 -5.09 -3.00 -5.07
N LEU A 25 -6.33 -2.57 -5.26
CA LEU A 25 -7.44 -3.04 -4.44
C LEU A 25 -7.70 -4.54 -4.63
N GLU A 26 -7.60 -5.04 -5.86
CA GLU A 26 -7.71 -6.48 -6.14
C GLU A 26 -6.58 -7.30 -5.49
N HIS A 27 -5.36 -6.78 -5.50
CA HIS A 27 -4.22 -7.35 -4.77
C HIS A 27 -4.53 -7.46 -3.28
N LEU A 28 -5.00 -6.39 -2.64
CA LEU A 28 -5.38 -6.43 -1.22
C LEU A 28 -6.54 -7.41 -0.94
N GLN A 29 -7.47 -7.60 -1.87
CA GLN A 29 -8.53 -8.61 -1.73
C GLN A 29 -7.98 -10.04 -1.77
N THR A 30 -6.98 -10.30 -2.60
CA THR A 30 -6.26 -11.60 -2.62
C THR A 30 -5.64 -11.90 -1.26
N TYR A 31 -5.07 -10.88 -0.62
CA TYR A 31 -4.42 -10.97 0.69
C TYR A 31 -5.33 -10.61 1.89
N LYS A 32 -6.66 -10.64 1.74
CA LYS A 32 -7.61 -10.17 2.77
C LYS A 32 -7.50 -10.86 4.15
N LYS A 33 -6.91 -12.06 4.21
CA LYS A 33 -6.71 -12.76 5.48
C LYS A 33 -5.49 -12.20 6.22
N GLN A 34 -4.45 -11.82 5.49
CA GLN A 34 -3.19 -11.28 5.99
C GLN A 34 -3.30 -9.78 6.24
N VAL A 35 -3.88 -9.01 5.30
CA VAL A 35 -4.05 -7.56 5.44
C VAL A 35 -5.27 -7.28 6.33
N ARG A 36 -5.02 -6.92 7.58
CA ARG A 36 -6.07 -6.72 8.60
C ARG A 36 -6.67 -5.32 8.56
N ILE A 37 -5.83 -4.32 8.29
CA ILE A 37 -6.22 -2.92 8.12
C ILE A 37 -5.43 -2.36 6.94
N ALA A 38 -6.11 -1.64 6.04
CA ALA A 38 -5.45 -0.90 4.97
C ALA A 38 -6.23 0.39 4.68
N GLY A 39 -5.52 1.48 4.43
CA GLY A 39 -6.12 2.75 4.08
C GLY A 39 -5.12 3.76 3.53
N PRO A 40 -5.58 4.77 2.79
CA PRO A 40 -4.71 5.84 2.34
C PRO A 40 -4.30 6.75 3.50
N LEU A 41 -3.06 7.23 3.47
CA LEU A 41 -2.69 8.45 4.19
C LEU A 41 -3.20 9.63 3.37
N LEU A 42 -3.91 10.55 4.00
CA LEU A 42 -4.50 11.71 3.32
C LEU A 42 -3.67 12.96 3.57
N LYS A 43 -3.73 13.91 2.62
CA LYS A 43 -3.33 15.30 2.85
C LYS A 43 -4.35 15.97 3.78
N ASP A 44 -4.06 17.20 4.19
CA ASP A 44 -4.88 17.95 5.14
C ASP A 44 -6.27 18.32 4.58
N ASP A 45 -6.47 18.14 3.27
CA ASP A 45 -7.76 18.24 2.60
C ASP A 45 -8.71 17.07 2.90
N ASN A 46 -8.24 16.00 3.57
CA ASN A 46 -8.98 14.77 3.84
C ASN A 46 -9.54 14.06 2.59
N GLU A 47 -8.97 14.34 1.42
CA GLU A 47 -9.42 13.78 0.14
C GLU A 47 -8.26 13.19 -0.65
N THR A 48 -7.15 13.91 -0.74
CA THR A 48 -6.04 13.56 -1.61
C THR A 48 -5.13 12.54 -0.92
N PRO A 49 -4.93 11.35 -1.50
CA PRO A 49 -3.95 10.40 -0.98
C PRO A 49 -2.52 10.93 -1.14
N LYS A 50 -1.69 10.67 -0.14
CA LYS A 50 -0.24 10.92 -0.14
C LYS A 50 0.57 9.68 0.25
N GLY A 51 -0.08 8.53 0.38
CA GLY A 51 0.54 7.31 0.86
C GLY A 51 -0.50 6.25 1.25
N SER A 52 -0.01 5.16 1.81
CA SER A 52 -0.80 4.04 2.29
C SER A 52 -0.29 3.59 3.66
N LEU A 53 -1.21 3.17 4.52
CA LEU A 53 -0.89 2.46 5.76
C LEU A 53 -1.54 1.09 5.71
N LEU A 54 -0.76 0.05 6.00
CA LEU A 54 -1.25 -1.32 6.08
C LEU A 54 -0.80 -1.96 7.39
N ILE A 55 -1.68 -2.77 7.98
CA ILE A 55 -1.35 -3.70 9.06
C ILE A 55 -1.47 -5.12 8.51
N ILE A 56 -0.34 -5.80 8.47
CA ILE A 56 -0.17 -7.11 7.82
C ILE A 56 0.13 -8.15 8.89
N GLU A 57 -0.65 -9.23 8.91
CA GLU A 57 -0.39 -10.42 9.71
C GLU A 57 0.45 -11.42 8.91
N ALA A 58 1.67 -11.69 9.38
CA ALA A 58 2.59 -12.61 8.72
C ALA A 58 3.44 -13.40 9.71
N GLY A 59 4.07 -14.48 9.21
CA GLY A 59 4.98 -15.32 9.98
C GLY A 59 6.36 -14.70 10.21
N SER A 60 6.81 -13.82 9.31
CA SER A 60 8.10 -13.11 9.37
C SER A 60 7.99 -11.75 8.68
N ILE A 61 9.03 -10.91 8.81
CA ILE A 61 9.06 -9.59 8.15
C ILE A 61 9.20 -9.74 6.63
N GLU A 62 9.94 -10.76 6.18
CA GLU A 62 10.13 -11.09 4.76
C GLU A 62 8.78 -11.46 4.13
N ALA A 63 7.99 -12.30 4.80
CA ALA A 63 6.66 -12.67 4.31
C ALA A 63 5.68 -11.47 4.28
N ALA A 64 5.86 -10.46 5.13
CA ALA A 64 5.09 -9.22 5.04
C ALA A 64 5.57 -8.34 3.89
N GLN A 65 6.89 -8.29 3.66
CA GLN A 65 7.51 -7.56 2.55
C GLN A 65 7.12 -8.12 1.19
N ASP A 66 7.07 -9.45 1.03
CA ASP A 66 6.67 -10.10 -0.23
C ASP A 66 5.30 -9.62 -0.71
N ILE A 67 4.34 -9.44 0.22
CA ILE A 67 3.00 -8.91 -0.10
C ILE A 67 3.09 -7.47 -0.64
N LEU A 68 4.00 -6.65 -0.10
CA LEU A 68 4.19 -5.27 -0.54
C LEU A 68 4.96 -5.19 -1.87
N ASP A 69 5.94 -6.06 -2.08
CA ASP A 69 6.75 -6.11 -3.31
C ASP A 69 5.89 -6.55 -4.51
N GLU A 70 4.89 -7.39 -4.27
CA GLU A 70 3.94 -7.82 -5.29
C GLU A 70 2.86 -6.76 -5.61
N ASP A 71 2.68 -5.74 -4.77
CA ASP A 71 1.64 -4.73 -4.90
C ASP A 71 1.77 -3.96 -6.23
N PRO A 72 0.69 -3.82 -7.01
CA PRO A 72 0.68 -2.98 -8.22
C PRO A 72 1.19 -1.55 -8.02
N TYR A 73 0.98 -0.93 -6.85
CA TYR A 73 1.58 0.37 -6.54
C TYR A 73 3.10 0.32 -6.44
N THR A 74 3.66 -0.72 -5.81
CA THR A 74 5.11 -0.92 -5.72
C THR A 74 5.69 -1.16 -7.11
N LYS A 75 5.08 -2.06 -7.89
CA LYS A 75 5.50 -2.36 -9.27
C LYS A 75 5.40 -1.16 -10.21
N ALA A 76 4.41 -0.28 -10.02
CA ALA A 76 4.28 0.97 -10.76
C ALA A 76 5.26 2.06 -10.31
N GLY A 77 6.08 1.80 -9.28
CA GLY A 77 7.03 2.76 -8.73
C GLY A 77 6.34 3.97 -8.09
N LEU A 78 5.14 3.80 -7.52
CA LEU A 78 4.39 4.89 -6.88
C LEU A 78 5.12 5.45 -5.66
N PHE A 79 5.64 4.55 -4.82
CA PHE A 79 6.14 4.92 -3.50
C PHE A 79 7.55 5.53 -3.58
N ALA A 80 7.77 6.57 -2.77
CA ALA A 80 9.09 7.14 -2.47
C ALA A 80 9.78 6.38 -1.33
N SER A 81 9.00 5.85 -0.39
CA SER A 81 9.46 5.00 0.71
C SER A 81 8.36 4.02 1.11
N VAL A 82 8.78 2.88 1.67
CA VAL A 82 7.92 1.83 2.26
C VAL A 82 8.49 1.46 3.62
#